data_AF-A0A7X8YYI7-F1
#
_entry.id   AF-A0A7X8YYI7-F1
#
_cell.length_a   1.000
_cell.length_b   1.000
_cell.length_c   1.000
_cell.angle_alpha   90.00
_cell.angle_beta   90.00
_cell.angle_gamma   90.00
#
_symmetry.space_group_name_H-M   'P 1'
#
loop_
_entity.id
_entity.type
_entity.pdbx_description
1 polymer ?
#
loop_
_entity_poly.entity_id
_entity_poly.type
_entity_poly.pdbx_seq_one_letter_code
_entity_poly.pdbx_strand_id
1 'polypeptide(L)'
;MNPLLAGGLILVLRVMNMSVDSVRVISMVKGYRLRSALLGTVEAGIFIFAISQVLSSPMQWQQMVGYALGFGVGTFTGSTIAGRLASNFTLLRCL
;
A
#
# COMPACT_ATOMS: atom_id res chain seq x y z
N MET A 1 9.14 -19.64 14.83
CA MET A 1 9.79 -18.66 13.92
C MET A 1 9.92 -17.35 14.68
N ASN A 2 11.08 -16.68 14.62
CA ASN A 2 11.35 -15.50 15.45
C ASN A 2 10.31 -14.39 15.20
N PRO A 3 9.60 -13.90 16.24
CA PRO A 3 8.52 -12.92 16.08
C PRO A 3 8.98 -11.58 15.49
N LEU A 4 10.26 -11.24 15.66
CA LEU A 4 10.90 -10.07 15.02
C LEU A 4 10.97 -10.18 13.49
N LEU A 5 11.29 -11.35 12.96
CA LEU A 5 11.32 -11.61 11.51
C LEU A 5 9.91 -11.55 10.92
N ALA A 6 8.91 -12.07 11.64
CA ALA A 6 7.51 -11.98 11.23
C ALA A 6 7.03 -10.52 11.18
N GLY A 7 7.36 -9.70 12.19
CA GLY A 7 7.02 -8.28 12.21
C GLY A 7 7.63 -7.48 11.06
N GLY A 8 8.91 -7.73 10.74
CA GLY A 8 9.59 -7.08 9.61
C GLY A 8 8.98 -7.44 8.26
N LEU A 9 8.60 -8.71 8.05
CA LEU A 9 7.97 -9.16 6.82
C LEU A 9 6.58 -8.52 6.62
N ILE A 10 5.79 -8.44 7.69
CA ILE A 10 4.47 -7.78 7.66
C ILE A 10 4.62 -6.31 7.30
N LEU A 11 5.61 -5.61 7.86
CA LEU A 11 5.89 -4.20 7.56
C LEU A 11 6.15 -3.98 6.07
N VAL A 12 7.05 -4.76 5.46
CA VAL A 12 7.38 -4.65 4.03
C VAL A 12 6.16 -4.95 3.15
N LEU A 13 5.41 -6.01 3.49
CA LEU A 13 4.17 -6.36 2.77
C LEU A 13 3.14 -5.22 2.83
N ARG A 14 2.96 -4.61 4.01
CA ARG A 14 2.02 -3.50 4.22
C ARG A 14 2.43 -2.25 3.45
N VAL A 15 3.72 -1.92 3.44
CA VAL A 15 4.26 -0.75 2.72
C VAL A 15 4.07 -0.91 1.22
N MET A 16 4.37 -2.08 0.67
CA MET A 16 4.13 -2.36 -0.75
C MET A 16 2.64 -2.27 -1.09
N ASN A 17 1.78 -2.90 -0.27
CA ASN A 17 0.35 -2.91 -0.53
C ASN A 17 -0.26 -1.49 -0.53
N MET A 18 0.11 -0.66 0.44
CA MET A 18 -0.36 0.73 0.53
C MET A 18 0.16 1.60 -0.63
N SER A 19 1.36 1.31 -1.14
CA SER A 19 1.94 2.02 -2.28
C SER A 19 1.22 1.68 -3.58
N VAL A 20 0.85 0.42 -3.78
CA VAL A 20 0.07 -0.03 -4.95
C VAL A 20 -1.33 0.61 -4.97
N ASP A 21 -2.00 0.66 -3.81
CA ASP A 21 -3.31 1.33 -3.68
C ASP A 21 -3.22 2.82 -4.05
N SER A 22 -2.17 3.52 -3.60
CA SER A 22 -1.96 4.93 -3.95
C SER A 22 -1.80 5.16 -5.46
N VAL A 23 -1.07 4.28 -6.16
CA VAL A 23 -0.89 4.35 -7.62
C VAL A 23 -2.19 4.02 -8.35
N ARG A 24 -2.98 3.07 -7.83
CA ARG A 24 -4.30 2.71 -8.36
C ARG A 24 -5.27 3.89 -8.29
N VAL A 25 -5.30 4.61 -7.16
CA VAL A 25 -6.14 5.80 -6.98
C VAL A 25 -5.77 6.90 -7.99
N ILE A 26 -4.48 7.19 -8.17
CA ILE A 26 -4.03 8.15 -9.19
C ILE A 26 -4.39 7.68 -10.62
N SER A 27 -4.29 6.38 -10.88
CA SER A 27 -4.62 5.80 -12.19
C SER A 27 -6.12 5.87 -12.46
N MET A 28 -6.96 5.75 -11.42
CA MET A 28 -8.41 6.01 -11.48
C MET A 28 -8.70 7.48 -11.82
N VAL A 29 -8.09 8.42 -11.08
CA VAL A 29 -8.27 9.87 -11.28
C VAL A 29 -7.85 10.29 -12.69
N LYS A 30 -6.79 9.69 -13.24
CA LYS A 30 -6.31 9.96 -14.61
C LYS A 30 -7.11 9.27 -15.71
N GLY A 31 -8.12 8.45 -15.38
CA GLY A 31 -8.93 7.75 -16.37
C GLY A 31 -8.28 6.50 -17.01
N TYR A 32 -7.13 6.03 -16.50
CA TYR A 32 -6.48 4.80 -16.95
C TYR A 32 -7.18 3.56 -16.37
N ARG A 33 -8.39 3.27 -16.85
CA ARG A 33 -9.28 2.20 -16.35
C ARG A 33 -8.60 0.82 -16.36
N LEU A 34 -7.91 0.46 -17.44
CA LEU A 34 -7.28 -0.87 -17.58
C LEU A 34 -6.10 -1.06 -16.61
N ARG A 35 -5.24 -0.04 -16.48
CA ARG A 35 -4.10 -0.09 -15.55
C ARG A 35 -4.54 -0.13 -14.10
N SER A 36 -5.58 0.65 -13.76
CA SER A 36 -6.14 0.63 -12.40
C SER A 36 -6.79 -0.72 -12.05
N ALA A 37 -7.50 -1.34 -13.00
CA ALA A 37 -8.11 -2.65 -12.79
C ALA A 37 -7.07 -3.74 -12.54
N LEU A 38 -6.00 -3.79 -13.35
CA LEU A 38 -4.90 -4.74 -13.18
C LEU A 38 -4.14 -4.53 -11.87
N LEU A 39 -3.84 -3.28 -11.52
CA LEU A 39 -3.19 -2.97 -10.25
C LEU A 39 -4.04 -3.40 -9.05
N GLY A 40 -5.36 -3.14 -9.09
CA GLY A 40 -6.28 -3.54 -8.03
C GLY A 40 -6.44 -5.06 -7.89
N THR A 41 -6.29 -5.83 -8.98
CA THR A 41 -6.33 -7.30 -8.89
C THR A 41 -5.09 -7.86 -8.21
N VAL A 42 -3.91 -7.31 -8.53
CA VAL A 42 -2.64 -7.68 -7.89
C VAL A 42 -2.64 -7.27 -6.42
N GLU A 43 -3.11 -6.06 -6.12
CA GLU A 43 -3.25 -5.55 -4.75
C GLU A 43 -4.12 -6.46 -3.87
N ALA A 44 -5.28 -6.89 -4.37
CA ALA A 44 -6.17 -7.79 -3.64
C ALA A 44 -5.47 -9.14 -3.30
N GLY A 45 -4.66 -9.68 -4.21
CA GLY A 45 -3.86 -10.88 -3.96
C GLY A 45 -2.81 -10.68 -2.86
N ILE A 46 -2.09 -9.55 -2.89
CA ILE A 46 -1.10 -9.19 -1.86
C ILE A 46 -1.78 -9.01 -0.50
N PHE A 47 -2.95 -8.36 -0.47
CA PHE A 47 -3.70 -8.11 0.76
C PHE A 47 -4.16 -9.40 1.42
N ILE A 48 -4.73 -10.34 0.65
CA ILE A 48 -5.16 -11.65 1.19
C ILE A 48 -3.96 -12.40 1.76
N PHE A 49 -2.84 -12.47 1.03
CA PHE A 49 -1.63 -13.12 1.51
C PHE A 49 -1.08 -12.48 2.79
N ALA A 50 -1.09 -11.15 2.87
CA ALA A 50 -0.66 -10.40 4.04
C ALA A 50 -1.56 -10.65 5.27
N ILE A 51 -2.88 -10.66 5.09
CA ILE A 51 -3.81 -10.97 6.18
C ILE A 51 -3.64 -12.41 6.65
N SER A 52 -3.49 -13.38 5.73
CA SER A 52 -3.28 -14.78 6.11
C SER A 52 -2.02 -14.96 6.97
N GLN A 53 -0.95 -14.22 6.69
CA GLN A 53 0.27 -14.21 7.50
C GLN A 53 0.03 -13.61 8.91
N VAL A 54 -0.80 -12.58 9.03
CA VAL A 54 -1.15 -11.97 10.33
C VAL A 54 -2.06 -12.88 11.15
N LEU A 55 -3.09 -13.47 10.54
CA LEU A 55 -4.07 -14.30 11.23
C LEU A 55 -3.51 -15.66 11.68
N SER A 56 -2.48 -16.16 11.02
CA SER A 56 -1.89 -17.48 11.32
C SER A 56 -0.97 -17.49 12.55
N SER A 57 -0.60 -16.33 13.11
CA SER A 57 0.28 -16.23 14.28
C SER A 57 -0.46 -15.65 15.49
N PRO A 58 -0.15 -16.09 16.73
CA PRO A 58 -0.66 -15.41 17.92
C PRO A 58 -0.17 -13.97 17.89
N MET A 59 -1.13 -13.03 17.90
CA MET A 59 -0.91 -11.60 17.70
C MET A 59 -0.07 -11.03 18.85
N GLN A 60 1.25 -10.99 18.65
CA GLN A 60 2.20 -10.42 19.61
C GLN A 60 2.32 -8.91 19.39
N TRP A 61 2.66 -8.17 20.45
CA TRP A 61 2.76 -6.71 20.40
C TRP A 61 3.69 -6.19 19.29
N GLN A 62 4.76 -6.92 18.97
CA GLN A 62 5.69 -6.56 17.88
C GLN A 62 5.02 -6.57 16.50
N GLN A 63 4.09 -7.51 16.26
CA GLN A 63 3.37 -7.59 14.98
C GLN A 63 2.39 -6.43 14.84
N MET A 64 1.75 -6.01 15.94
CA MET A 64 0.88 -4.82 15.95
C MET A 64 1.66 -3.54 15.64
N VAL A 65 2.84 -3.37 16.26
CA VAL A 65 3.71 -2.22 15.98
C VAL A 65 4.23 -2.24 14.54
N GLY A 66 4.66 -3.40 14.04
CA GLY A 66 5.07 -3.55 12.63
C GLY A 66 3.95 -3.22 11.65
N TYR A 67 2.71 -3.60 11.96
CA TYR A 67 1.53 -3.28 11.16
C TYR A 67 1.20 -1.78 11.16
N ALA A 68 1.23 -1.15 12.34
CA ALA A 68 0.98 0.29 12.49
C ALA A 68 2.06 1.14 11.80
N LEU A 69 3.34 0.79 11.99
CA LEU A 69 4.45 1.47 11.32
C LEU A 69 4.43 1.23 9.80
N GLY A 70 4.14 0.01 9.36
CA GLY A 70 3.99 -0.31 7.94
C GLY A 70 2.85 0.47 7.27
N PHE A 71 1.74 0.70 7.98
CA PHE A 71 0.65 1.58 7.52
C PHE A 71 1.14 3.02 7.34
N GLY A 72 1.81 3.59 8.36
CA GLY A 72 2.29 4.97 8.34
C GLY A 72 3.32 5.21 7.22
N VAL A 73 4.35 4.37 7.15
CA VAL A 73 5.40 4.46 6.11
C VAL A 73 4.81 4.23 4.72
N GLY A 74 3.96 3.22 4.56
CA GLY A 74 3.32 2.92 3.28
C GLY A 74 2.45 4.07 2.76
N THR A 75 1.73 4.76 3.65
CA THR A 75 0.92 5.92 3.29
C THR A 75 1.80 7.11 2.87
N PHE A 76 2.91 7.34 3.56
CA PHE A 76 3.85 8.41 3.22
C PHE A 76 4.54 8.16 1.86
N THR A 77 5.04 6.94 1.63
CA THR A 77 5.67 6.56 0.36
C THR A 77 4.65 6.56 -0.78
N GLY A 78 3.46 5.99 -0.56
CA GLY A 78 2.37 5.94 -1.52
C GLY A 78 1.88 7.33 -1.94
N SER A 79 1.67 8.22 -0.99
CA SER A 79 1.28 9.62 -1.26
C SER A 79 2.37 10.41 -1.98
N THR A 80 3.65 10.16 -1.70
CA THR A 80 4.78 10.76 -2.44
C THR A 80 4.82 10.31 -3.90
N ILE A 81 4.65 9.00 -4.15
CA ILE A 81 4.59 8.44 -5.51
C ILE A 81 3.36 8.99 -6.25
N ALA A 82 2.20 8.98 -5.60
CA ALA A 82 0.98 9.56 -6.11
C ALA A 82 1.16 11.04 -6.49
N GLY A 83 1.77 11.85 -5.63
CA GLY A 83 2.08 13.26 -5.90
C GLY A 83 2.98 13.44 -7.13
N ARG A 84 4.01 12.61 -7.28
CA ARG A 84 4.88 12.65 -8.48
C ARG A 84 4.15 12.26 -9.76
N LEU A 85 3.26 11.27 -9.71
CA LEU A 85 2.42 10.94 -10.87
C LEU A 85 1.39 12.06 -11.14
N ALA A 86 0.81 12.67 -10.11
CA ALA A 86 -0.18 13.74 -10.22
C ALA A 86 0.40 15.07 -10.70
N SER A 87 1.70 15.31 -10.53
CA SER A 87 2.40 16.57 -10.88
C SER A 87 2.31 16.99 -12.36
N ASN A 88 1.71 16.18 -13.25
CA ASN A 88 1.38 16.59 -14.62
C ASN A 88 0.00 17.26 -14.76
N PHE A 89 -0.83 17.24 -13.72
CA PHE A 89 -2.03 18.07 -13.62
C PHE A 89 -1.66 19.37 -12.90
N THR A 90 -0.81 20.17 -13.52
CA THR A 90 -0.83 21.61 -13.26
C THR A 90 -2.25 22.05 -13.62
N LEU A 91 -3.06 22.29 -12.59
CA LEU A 91 -4.37 22.87 -12.70
C LEU A 91 -4.20 24.20 -13.42
N LEU A 92 -4.41 24.20 -14.73
CA LEU A 92 -4.88 25.37 -15.48
C LEU A 92 -6.28 25.69 -14.97
N ARG A 93 -6.37 26.14 -13.71
CA ARG A 93 -7.55 26.75 -13.14
C ARG A 93 -7.46 28.23 -13.48
N CYS A 94 -7.60 28.52 -14.77
CA CYS A 94 -8.02 29.83 -15.25
C CYS A 94 -9.54 29.74 -15.39
N LEU A 95 -10.26 30.03 -14.31
CA LEU A 95 -11.64 30.52 -14.30
C LEU A 95 -11.99 31.01 -12.90
#